data_AF-A0A947AS74-F1
#
_entry.id   AF-A0A947AS74-F1
#
_cell.length_a   1.000
_cell.length_b   1.000
_cell.length_c   1.000
_cell.angle_alpha   90.00
_cell.angle_beta   90.00
_cell.angle_gamma   90.00
#
_symmetry.space_group_name_H-M   'P 1'
#
loop_
_entity.id
_entity.type
_entity.pdbx_description
1 polymer ?
#
loop_
_entity_poly.entity_id
_entity_poly.type
_entity_poly.pdbx_seq_one_letter_code
_entity_poly.pdbx_strand_id
1 'polypeptide(L)'
;METLIDIVLLGFLAFTALAVAQMRDLFAVVMLAGIYSLLSASLFLDLDAVDVAFTEASVGAGISTLLMLASLKLVGRYERRSRYKPTLALGVIVVTGALLIYGTLDMPHFGSADAPVHQHVAPRYLEDSMGEVGVPNVVTSVLASYRGYDTLGETLVIFTAGIGVLSLLLVSQVTKDESMKKVPADMQQQIILRVVAKMMLPLILLFALYVQFHGDYGPGGGFQAGVIFAAGVILYTMLFGLSNAQRVFKREIMELLTAFGVLLYAGVGVVCMLLGGNFLDYNVLRHDPVHGQHLGILLVELGVGITVAAVMITIFFKFTWRTVKHKYIKE
;
A
#
# COMPACT_ATOMS: atom_id res chain seq x y z
N MET A 1 27.36 12.30 -9.98
CA MET A 1 27.32 11.61 -8.67
C MET A 1 26.05 10.80 -8.58
N GLU A 2 24.90 11.39 -8.95
CA GLU A 2 23.60 10.74 -9.14
C GLU A 2 23.66 9.44 -9.95
N THR A 3 24.22 9.43 -11.17
CA THR A 3 24.32 8.19 -11.97
C THR A 3 25.06 7.05 -11.27
N LEU A 4 26.03 7.36 -10.40
CA LEU A 4 26.73 6.34 -9.61
C LEU A 4 25.81 5.79 -8.50
N ILE A 5 25.03 6.67 -7.85
CA ILE A 5 24.04 6.30 -6.84
C ILE A 5 22.98 5.39 -7.48
N ASP A 6 22.42 5.79 -8.63
CA ASP A 6 21.47 4.99 -9.41
C ASP A 6 22.01 3.59 -9.71
N ILE A 7 23.22 3.50 -10.28
CA ILE A 7 23.84 2.23 -10.64
C ILE A 7 24.06 1.36 -9.40
N VAL A 8 24.45 1.95 -8.28
CA VAL A 8 24.66 1.23 -7.02
C VAL A 8 23.33 0.72 -6.45
N LEU A 9 22.30 1.55 -6.41
CA LEU A 9 20.96 1.17 -5.94
C LEU A 9 20.35 0.08 -6.81
N LEU A 10 20.42 0.23 -8.14
CA LEU A 10 19.99 -0.80 -9.10
C LEU A 10 20.79 -2.10 -8.94
N GLY A 11 22.10 -2.00 -8.70
CA GLY A 11 22.95 -3.15 -8.40
C GLY A 11 22.50 -3.88 -7.14
N PHE A 12 22.16 -3.16 -6.07
CA PHE A 12 21.61 -3.75 -4.85
C PHE A 12 20.21 -4.34 -5.04
N LEU A 13 19.34 -3.71 -5.85
CA LEU A 13 18.03 -4.26 -6.21
C LEU A 13 18.18 -5.60 -6.97
N ALA A 14 19.05 -5.65 -7.97
CA ALA A 14 19.34 -6.88 -8.71
C ALA A 14 19.92 -7.97 -7.79
N PHE A 15 20.86 -7.61 -6.92
CA PHE A 15 21.45 -8.53 -5.96
C PHE A 15 20.41 -9.09 -4.97
N THR A 16 19.59 -8.23 -4.38
CA THR A 16 18.55 -8.63 -3.42
C THR A 16 17.47 -9.49 -4.10
N ALA A 17 17.06 -9.18 -5.33
CA ALA A 17 16.13 -10.00 -6.10
C ALA A 17 16.70 -11.41 -6.38
N LEU A 18 17.97 -11.51 -6.78
CA LEU A 18 18.65 -12.80 -6.98
C LEU A 18 18.79 -13.57 -5.66
N ALA A 19 19.11 -12.89 -4.56
CA ALA A 19 19.17 -13.49 -3.24
C ALA A 19 17.80 -14.06 -2.82
N VAL A 20 16.73 -13.27 -2.96
CA VAL A 20 15.34 -13.72 -2.70
C VAL A 20 15.01 -14.99 -3.50
N ALA A 21 15.34 -15.04 -4.79
CA ALA A 21 15.06 -16.18 -5.65
C ALA A 21 15.84 -17.46 -5.28
N GLN A 22 16.97 -17.33 -4.57
CA GLN A 22 17.83 -18.45 -4.18
C GLN A 22 17.62 -18.91 -2.73
N MET A 23 17.01 -18.06 -1.89
CA MET A 23 16.81 -18.35 -0.47
C MET A 23 15.66 -19.34 -0.25
N ARG A 24 15.90 -20.31 0.65
CA ARG A 24 14.90 -21.28 1.10
C ARG A 24 14.28 -20.96 2.45
N ASP A 25 14.92 -20.09 3.22
CA ASP A 25 14.38 -19.58 4.47
C ASP A 25 13.39 -18.45 4.14
N LEU A 26 12.10 -18.74 4.27
CA LEU A 26 11.03 -17.82 3.92
C LEU A 26 11.02 -16.59 4.83
N PHE A 27 11.50 -16.72 6.08
CA PHE A 27 11.66 -15.55 6.95
C PHE A 27 12.69 -14.58 6.36
N ALA A 28 13.82 -15.11 5.91
CA ALA A 28 14.84 -14.30 5.28
C ALA A 28 14.37 -13.71 3.93
N VAL A 29 13.59 -14.47 3.15
CA VAL A 29 12.94 -13.97 1.92
C VAL A 29 12.06 -12.76 2.21
N VAL A 30 11.21 -12.82 3.24
CA VAL A 30 10.34 -11.70 3.61
C VAL A 30 11.16 -10.49 4.06
N MET A 31 12.21 -10.69 4.85
CA MET A 31 13.09 -9.59 5.25
C MET A 31 13.82 -8.96 4.05
N LEU A 32 14.31 -9.78 3.11
CA LEU A 32 14.96 -9.28 1.90
C LEU A 32 13.98 -8.56 0.96
N ALA A 33 12.73 -9.00 0.85
CA ALA A 33 11.70 -8.30 0.09
C ALA A 33 11.38 -6.92 0.69
N GLY A 34 11.37 -6.81 2.03
CA GLY A 34 11.28 -5.52 2.71
C GLY A 34 12.48 -4.61 2.43
N ILE A 35 13.70 -5.17 2.43
CA ILE A 35 14.93 -4.44 2.06
C ILE A 35 14.88 -4.00 0.60
N TYR A 36 14.44 -4.87 -0.32
CA TYR A 36 14.24 -4.53 -1.73
C TYR A 36 13.31 -3.32 -1.88
N SER A 37 12.20 -3.31 -1.14
CA SER A 37 11.25 -2.20 -1.16
C SER A 37 11.88 -0.90 -0.62
N LEU A 38 12.68 -0.96 0.45
CA LEU A 38 13.41 0.22 0.96
C LEU A 38 14.49 0.74 -0.01
N LEU A 39 15.17 -0.15 -0.72
CA LEU A 39 16.11 0.21 -1.78
C LEU A 39 15.38 0.86 -2.97
N SER A 40 14.20 0.33 -3.35
CA SER A 40 13.36 0.91 -4.39
C SER A 40 12.82 2.28 -3.99
N ALA A 41 12.40 2.44 -2.73
CA ALA A 41 12.00 3.74 -2.20
C ALA A 41 13.15 4.75 -2.22
N SER A 42 14.37 4.31 -1.91
CA SER A 42 15.57 5.16 -1.98
C SER A 42 15.89 5.57 -3.42
N LEU A 43 15.71 4.66 -4.39
CA LEU A 43 15.84 4.97 -5.82
C LEU A 43 14.78 5.98 -6.28
N PHE A 44 13.51 5.80 -5.90
CA PHE A 44 12.46 6.77 -6.24
C PHE A 44 12.71 8.13 -5.61
N LEU A 45 13.32 8.17 -4.42
CA LEU A 45 13.72 9.43 -3.78
C LEU A 45 14.86 10.11 -4.56
N ASP A 46 15.84 9.36 -5.05
CA ASP A 46 16.93 9.88 -5.90
C ASP A 46 16.42 10.41 -7.25
N LEU A 47 15.30 9.84 -7.74
CA LEU A 47 14.58 10.28 -8.94
C LEU A 47 13.57 11.41 -8.68
N ASP A 48 13.64 12.09 -7.53
CA ASP A 48 12.73 13.16 -7.10
C ASP A 48 11.23 12.78 -7.02
N ALA A 49 10.92 11.48 -6.99
CA ALA A 49 9.57 10.94 -6.91
C ALA A 49 9.18 10.63 -5.46
N VAL A 50 9.13 11.66 -4.61
CA VAL A 50 8.98 11.52 -3.15
C VAL A 50 7.67 10.83 -2.73
N ASP A 51 6.54 11.15 -3.35
CA ASP A 51 5.24 10.50 -3.09
C ASP A 51 5.26 8.99 -3.43
N VAL A 52 5.96 8.63 -4.51
CA VAL A 52 6.12 7.23 -4.94
C VAL A 52 7.07 6.49 -3.99
N ALA A 53 8.20 7.12 -3.64
CA ALA A 53 9.14 6.60 -2.64
C ALA A 53 8.45 6.32 -1.31
N PHE A 54 7.61 7.26 -0.85
CA PHE A 54 6.89 7.13 0.40
C PHE A 54 5.82 6.03 0.36
N THR A 55 5.14 5.89 -0.79
CA THR A 55 4.21 4.78 -1.04
C THR A 55 4.94 3.43 -0.98
N GLU A 56 6.08 3.30 -1.63
CA GLU A 56 6.88 2.07 -1.64
C GLU A 56 7.41 1.72 -0.23
N ALA A 57 7.87 2.72 0.52
CA ALA A 57 8.31 2.52 1.90
C ALA A 57 7.16 2.08 2.82
N SER A 58 5.97 2.67 2.69
CA SER A 58 4.81 2.35 3.54
C SER A 58 4.16 1.01 3.16
N VAL A 59 4.00 0.73 1.86
CA VAL A 59 3.35 -0.49 1.35
C VAL A 59 4.33 -1.66 1.26
N GLY A 60 5.37 -1.51 0.45
CA GLY A 60 6.31 -2.59 0.12
C GLY A 60 7.09 -3.00 1.37
N ALA A 61 7.80 -2.04 1.98
CA ALA A 61 8.60 -2.34 3.17
C ALA A 61 7.74 -2.47 4.44
N GLY A 62 6.70 -1.65 4.59
CA GLY A 62 5.85 -1.63 5.78
C GLY A 62 4.84 -2.77 5.81
N ILE A 63 3.66 -2.57 5.22
CA ILE A 63 2.53 -3.46 5.44
C ILE A 63 2.68 -4.83 4.79
N SER A 64 3.28 -4.92 3.59
CA SER A 64 3.49 -6.20 2.90
C SER A 64 4.38 -7.13 3.73
N THR A 65 5.48 -6.61 4.26
CA THR A 65 6.35 -7.34 5.19
C THR A 65 5.57 -7.86 6.40
N LEU A 66 4.75 -7.02 7.04
CA LEU A 66 3.93 -7.44 8.19
C LEU A 66 2.93 -8.56 7.83
N LEU A 67 2.23 -8.42 6.69
CA LEU A 67 1.28 -9.42 6.21
C LEU A 67 1.98 -10.73 5.84
N MET A 68 3.13 -10.67 5.15
CA MET A 68 3.91 -11.85 4.80
C MET A 68 4.47 -12.54 6.05
N LEU A 69 5.00 -11.81 7.04
CA LEU A 69 5.42 -12.39 8.32
C LEU A 69 4.26 -13.04 9.08
N ALA A 70 3.06 -12.44 9.03
CA ALA A 70 1.87 -13.06 9.58
C ALA A 70 1.51 -14.37 8.84
N SER A 71 1.67 -14.40 7.51
CA SER A 71 1.49 -15.60 6.69
C SER A 71 2.49 -16.72 7.03
N LEU A 72 3.74 -16.39 7.35
CA LEU A 72 4.78 -17.34 7.77
C LEU A 72 4.48 -18.02 9.12
N LYS A 73 3.51 -17.54 9.90
CA LYS A 73 3.03 -18.30 11.06
C LYS A 73 2.15 -19.48 10.65
N LEU A 74 1.53 -19.42 9.47
CA LEU A 74 0.68 -20.48 8.93
C LEU A 74 1.43 -21.40 7.97
N VAL A 75 2.46 -20.89 7.30
CA VAL A 75 3.31 -21.67 6.40
C VAL A 75 4.70 -21.83 7.03
N GLY A 76 5.23 -23.06 7.08
CA GLY A 76 6.50 -23.34 7.77
C GLY A 76 7.66 -22.46 7.26
N ARG A 77 8.71 -22.28 8.09
CA ARG A 77 9.84 -21.38 7.81
C ARG A 77 10.62 -21.71 6.53
N TYR A 78 10.69 -22.98 6.14
CA TYR A 78 11.49 -23.41 5.01
C TYR A 78 10.62 -23.90 3.85
N GLU A 79 11.01 -23.52 2.64
CA GLU A 79 10.41 -24.01 1.41
C GLU A 79 10.51 -25.55 1.32
N ARG A 80 9.43 -26.19 0.87
CA ARG A 80 9.45 -27.63 0.59
C ARG A 80 10.30 -27.89 -0.66
N ARG A 81 11.19 -28.87 -0.58
CA ARG A 81 12.03 -29.26 -1.73
C ARG A 81 11.15 -29.74 -2.88
N SER A 82 11.13 -29.00 -3.97
CA SER A 82 10.56 -29.48 -5.22
C SER A 82 11.45 -30.55 -5.83
N ARG A 83 10.85 -31.64 -6.33
CA ARG A 83 11.54 -32.71 -7.07
C ARG A 83 11.72 -32.36 -8.56
N TYR A 84 10.97 -31.37 -9.05
CA TYR A 84 10.98 -30.96 -10.45
C TYR A 84 11.97 -29.82 -10.68
N LYS A 85 12.75 -29.92 -11.76
CA LYS A 85 13.59 -28.82 -12.23
C LYS A 85 12.73 -27.86 -13.06
N PRO A 86 12.60 -26.58 -12.68
CA PRO A 86 11.70 -25.64 -13.35
C PRO A 86 12.28 -25.06 -14.65
N THR A 87 12.88 -25.88 -15.52
CA THR A 87 13.57 -25.42 -16.74
C THR A 87 12.64 -24.72 -17.73
N LEU A 88 11.41 -25.23 -17.89
CA LEU A 88 10.39 -24.59 -18.72
C LEU A 88 10.00 -23.22 -18.15
N ALA A 89 9.75 -23.13 -16.84
CA ALA A 89 9.40 -21.87 -16.19
C ALA A 89 10.55 -20.86 -16.28
N LEU A 90 11.80 -21.31 -16.15
CA LEU A 90 12.97 -20.46 -16.37
C LEU A 90 13.04 -19.96 -17.81
N GLY A 91 12.79 -20.83 -18.80
CA GLY A 91 12.70 -20.44 -20.20
C GLY A 91 11.63 -19.37 -20.44
N VAL A 92 10.44 -19.55 -19.86
CA VAL A 92 9.36 -18.55 -19.95
C VAL A 92 9.78 -17.22 -19.32
N ILE A 93 10.37 -17.23 -18.11
CA ILE A 93 10.83 -16.00 -17.44
C ILE A 93 11.88 -15.27 -18.27
N VAL A 94 12.87 -16.00 -18.82
CA VAL A 94 13.93 -15.41 -19.65
C VAL A 94 13.36 -14.82 -20.93
N VAL A 95 12.44 -15.51 -21.61
CA VAL A 95 11.79 -15.00 -22.82
C VAL A 95 10.94 -13.77 -22.49
N THR A 96 10.12 -13.83 -21.45
CA THR A 96 9.30 -12.67 -21.03
C THR A 96 10.17 -11.49 -20.64
N GLY A 97 11.25 -11.71 -19.88
CA GLY A 97 12.20 -10.65 -19.52
C GLY A 97 12.90 -10.05 -20.73
N ALA A 98 13.33 -10.88 -21.69
CA ALA A 98 13.94 -10.41 -22.93
C ALA A 98 12.94 -9.62 -23.80
N LEU A 99 11.66 -10.03 -23.85
CA LEU A 99 10.61 -9.29 -24.56
C LEU A 99 10.31 -7.94 -23.89
N LEU A 100 10.31 -7.87 -22.56
CA LEU A 100 10.15 -6.60 -21.84
C LEU A 100 11.31 -5.65 -22.14
N ILE A 101 12.56 -6.14 -22.11
CA ILE A 101 13.76 -5.35 -22.47
C ILE A 101 13.73 -4.93 -23.96
N TYR A 102 13.29 -5.82 -24.84
CA TYR A 102 13.11 -5.49 -26.26
C TYR A 102 12.08 -4.36 -26.44
N GLY A 103 10.97 -4.41 -25.70
CA GLY A 103 9.94 -3.38 -25.71
C GLY A 103 10.44 -2.01 -25.25
N THR A 104 11.43 -1.95 -24.34
CA THR A 104 11.99 -0.67 -23.89
C THR A 104 12.88 0.00 -24.94
N LEU A 105 13.28 -0.70 -26.01
CA LEU A 105 14.10 -0.11 -27.09
C LEU A 105 13.31 0.87 -27.96
N ASP A 106 11.97 0.78 -27.96
CA ASP A 106 11.07 1.70 -28.68
C ASP A 106 10.65 2.91 -27.81
N MET A 107 11.05 2.92 -26.53
CA MET A 107 10.75 4.03 -25.63
C MET A 107 11.77 5.16 -25.82
N PRO A 108 11.36 6.44 -25.64
CA PRO A 108 12.30 7.55 -25.60
C PRO A 108 13.40 7.30 -24.57
N HIS A 109 14.61 7.77 -24.85
CA HIS A 109 15.71 7.67 -23.90
C HIS A 109 15.32 8.33 -22.58
N PHE A 110 15.78 7.74 -21.48
CA PHE A 110 15.53 8.28 -20.15
C PHE A 110 16.03 9.73 -20.06
N GLY A 111 15.17 10.65 -19.59
CA GLY A 111 15.47 12.08 -19.49
C GLY A 111 15.47 12.86 -20.82
N SER A 112 15.03 12.25 -21.92
CA SER A 112 14.96 12.93 -23.22
C SER A 112 13.90 14.03 -23.23
N ALA A 113 14.31 15.27 -23.58
CA ALA A 113 13.40 16.42 -23.59
C ALA A 113 12.29 16.29 -24.65
N ASP A 114 12.53 15.53 -25.72
CA ASP A 114 11.60 15.23 -26.79
C ASP A 114 10.61 14.09 -26.47
N ALA A 115 10.70 13.47 -25.28
CA ALA A 115 9.73 12.47 -24.87
C ALA A 115 8.31 13.07 -24.85
N PRO A 116 7.27 12.37 -25.35
CA PRO A 116 5.92 12.91 -25.47
C PRO A 116 5.33 13.52 -24.18
N VAL A 117 5.72 12.99 -23.02
CA VAL A 117 5.26 13.48 -21.70
C VAL A 117 5.76 14.91 -21.41
N HIS A 118 6.97 15.26 -21.87
CA HIS A 118 7.58 16.57 -21.65
C HIS A 118 7.10 17.64 -22.64
N GLN A 119 6.41 17.23 -23.71
CA GLN A 119 5.97 18.14 -24.77
C GLN A 119 4.61 18.79 -24.49
N HIS A 120 3.78 18.18 -23.64
CA HIS A 120 2.43 18.69 -23.39
C HIS A 120 1.95 18.45 -21.96
N VAL A 121 2.00 17.20 -21.46
CA VAL A 121 1.33 16.82 -20.21
C VAL A 121 2.05 17.41 -19.01
N ALA A 122 3.37 17.19 -18.92
CA ALA A 122 4.15 17.65 -17.78
C ALA A 122 4.21 19.18 -17.66
N PRO A 123 4.47 19.97 -18.74
CA PRO A 123 4.42 21.43 -18.65
C PRO A 123 3.08 21.94 -18.14
N ARG A 124 1.97 21.39 -18.66
CA ARG A 124 0.61 21.76 -18.23
C ARG A 124 0.38 21.52 -16.73
N TYR A 125 0.79 20.38 -16.19
CA TYR A 125 0.66 20.10 -14.76
C TYR A 125 1.57 20.97 -13.90
N LEU A 126 2.78 21.28 -14.35
CA LEU A 126 3.75 22.06 -13.56
C LEU A 126 3.41 23.56 -13.57
N GLU A 127 2.95 24.09 -14.69
CA GLU A 127 2.73 25.54 -14.87
C GLU A 127 1.34 25.97 -14.40
N ASP A 128 0.29 25.17 -14.66
CA ASP A 128 -1.09 25.61 -14.48
C ASP A 128 -1.79 25.04 -13.24
N SER A 129 -1.29 23.93 -12.66
CA SER A 129 -1.96 23.25 -11.54
C SER A 129 -2.20 24.15 -10.33
N MET A 130 -1.27 25.08 -10.04
CA MET A 130 -1.45 26.03 -8.94
C MET A 130 -2.59 27.02 -9.18
N GLY A 131 -2.84 27.41 -10.43
CA GLY A 131 -3.95 28.31 -10.76
C GLY A 131 -5.30 27.61 -10.80
N GLU A 132 -5.33 26.33 -11.14
CA GLU A 132 -6.56 25.56 -11.35
C GLU A 132 -7.02 24.80 -10.12
N VAL A 133 -6.08 24.20 -9.40
CA VAL A 133 -6.35 23.32 -8.24
C VAL A 133 -6.00 24.02 -6.93
N GLY A 134 -4.98 24.89 -6.92
CA GLY A 134 -4.49 25.61 -5.73
C GLY A 134 -3.68 24.77 -4.75
N VAL A 135 -3.38 23.52 -5.10
CA VAL A 135 -2.64 22.56 -4.26
C VAL A 135 -1.16 22.53 -4.68
N PRO A 136 -0.21 22.84 -3.77
CA PRO A 136 1.23 22.81 -4.06
C PRO A 136 1.78 21.46 -4.51
N ASN A 137 1.26 20.37 -3.96
CA ASN A 137 1.66 19.03 -4.37
C ASN A 137 1.03 18.70 -5.75
N VAL A 138 1.85 18.76 -6.79
CA VAL A 138 1.44 18.45 -8.17
C VAL A 138 1.01 16.99 -8.30
N VAL A 139 1.63 16.05 -7.56
CA VAL A 139 1.25 14.63 -7.60
C VAL A 139 -0.18 14.47 -7.07
N THR A 140 -0.50 15.08 -5.93
CA THR A 140 -1.85 15.08 -5.37
C THR A 140 -2.85 15.76 -6.30
N SER A 141 -2.48 16.87 -6.91
CA SER A 141 -3.33 17.55 -7.90
C SER A 141 -3.64 16.66 -9.11
N VAL A 142 -2.63 15.94 -9.61
CA VAL A 142 -2.79 15.01 -10.73
C VAL A 142 -3.67 13.83 -10.33
N LEU A 143 -3.39 13.17 -9.21
CA LEU A 143 -4.09 11.96 -8.79
C LEU A 143 -5.54 12.25 -8.35
N ALA A 144 -5.76 13.28 -7.53
CA ALA A 144 -7.06 13.55 -6.93
C ALA A 144 -7.97 14.43 -7.79
N SER A 145 -7.41 15.30 -8.64
CA SER A 145 -8.18 16.21 -9.51
C SER A 145 -8.08 15.81 -10.99
N TYR A 146 -6.97 16.10 -11.69
CA TYR A 146 -6.86 15.89 -13.15
C TYR A 146 -7.17 14.45 -13.59
N ARG A 147 -6.75 13.47 -12.79
CA ARG A 147 -6.91 12.04 -13.04
C ARG A 147 -7.65 11.35 -11.88
N GLY A 148 -8.61 12.06 -11.27
CA GLY A 148 -9.42 11.55 -10.15
C GLY A 148 -10.17 10.23 -10.45
N TYR A 149 -10.39 9.90 -11.72
CA TYR A 149 -10.95 8.59 -12.12
C TYR A 149 -9.99 7.43 -11.87
N ASP A 150 -8.69 7.63 -12.06
CA ASP A 150 -7.69 6.57 -11.88
C ASP A 150 -7.58 6.21 -10.40
N THR A 151 -7.52 7.21 -9.51
CA THR A 151 -7.52 7.00 -8.05
C THR A 151 -8.84 6.41 -7.54
N LEU A 152 -9.99 6.77 -8.13
CA LEU A 152 -11.26 6.07 -7.86
C LEU A 152 -11.18 4.59 -8.26
N GLY A 153 -10.62 4.31 -9.43
CA GLY A 153 -10.38 2.95 -9.94
C GLY A 153 -9.47 2.14 -9.02
N GLU A 154 -8.35 2.70 -8.58
CA GLU A 154 -7.43 2.09 -7.61
C GLU A 154 -8.13 1.80 -6.28
N THR A 155 -8.93 2.74 -5.77
CA THR A 155 -9.70 2.57 -4.53
C THR A 155 -10.71 1.42 -4.67
N LEU A 156 -11.38 1.32 -5.81
CA LEU A 156 -12.26 0.20 -6.14
C LEU A 156 -11.51 -1.12 -6.24
N VAL A 157 -10.30 -1.14 -6.81
CA VAL A 157 -9.45 -2.35 -6.87
C VAL A 157 -9.08 -2.82 -5.46
N ILE A 158 -8.72 -1.92 -4.55
CA ILE A 158 -8.39 -2.28 -3.16
C ILE A 158 -9.62 -2.81 -2.43
N PHE A 159 -10.75 -2.12 -2.58
CA PHE A 159 -12.03 -2.57 -2.02
C PHE A 159 -12.41 -3.96 -2.53
N THR A 160 -12.39 -4.17 -3.85
CA THR A 160 -12.74 -5.45 -4.47
C THR A 160 -11.76 -6.56 -4.09
N ALA A 161 -10.46 -6.28 -3.97
CA ALA A 161 -9.48 -7.22 -3.43
C ALA A 161 -9.82 -7.59 -1.97
N GLY A 162 -10.18 -6.61 -1.13
CA GLY A 162 -10.64 -6.83 0.24
C GLY A 162 -11.87 -7.73 0.33
N ILE A 163 -12.90 -7.46 -0.48
CA ILE A 163 -14.10 -8.30 -0.56
C ILE A 163 -13.78 -9.70 -1.12
N GLY A 164 -12.87 -9.80 -2.07
CA GLY A 164 -12.40 -11.07 -2.63
C GLY A 164 -11.74 -11.94 -1.57
N VAL A 165 -10.82 -11.36 -0.79
CA VAL A 165 -10.19 -12.04 0.35
C VAL A 165 -11.25 -12.44 1.39
N LEU A 166 -12.18 -11.55 1.74
CA LEU A 166 -13.25 -11.85 2.69
C LEU A 166 -14.12 -13.01 2.21
N SER A 167 -14.51 -13.01 0.94
CA SER A 167 -15.32 -14.06 0.31
C SER A 167 -14.62 -15.41 0.32
N LEU A 168 -13.34 -15.45 -0.08
CA LEU A 168 -12.52 -16.67 -0.03
C LEU A 168 -12.38 -17.21 1.39
N LEU A 169 -12.21 -16.31 2.35
CA LEU A 169 -12.10 -16.71 3.74
C LEU A 169 -13.44 -17.23 4.26
N LEU A 170 -14.58 -16.60 3.98
CA LEU A 170 -15.91 -17.04 4.47
C LEU A 170 -16.27 -18.49 4.12
N VAL A 171 -15.83 -18.99 2.96
CA VAL A 171 -16.13 -20.35 2.48
C VAL A 171 -15.34 -21.43 3.24
N SER A 172 -14.20 -21.09 3.84
CA SER A 172 -13.33 -22.08 4.48
C SER A 172 -13.81 -22.44 5.90
N GLN A 173 -14.17 -23.72 6.11
CA GLN A 173 -14.50 -24.28 7.42
C GLN A 173 -13.24 -24.41 8.30
N VAL A 174 -12.82 -23.31 8.90
CA VAL A 174 -11.64 -23.26 9.77
C VAL A 174 -12.06 -23.18 11.23
N THR A 175 -11.48 -24.03 12.08
CA THR A 175 -11.65 -23.95 13.53
C THR A 175 -11.04 -22.65 14.05
N LYS A 176 -11.80 -21.90 14.87
CA LYS A 176 -11.31 -20.65 15.48
C LYS A 176 -10.09 -20.94 16.36
N ASP A 177 -9.00 -20.22 16.14
CA ASP A 177 -7.84 -20.30 17.03
C ASP A 177 -7.99 -19.35 18.21
N GLU A 178 -8.38 -19.86 19.36
CA GLU A 178 -8.48 -19.08 20.58
C GLU A 178 -7.10 -18.69 21.15
N SER A 179 -5.99 -19.29 20.69
CA SER A 179 -4.64 -18.93 21.15
C SER A 179 -4.18 -17.58 20.62
N MET A 180 -4.60 -17.20 19.39
CA MET A 180 -4.28 -15.93 18.75
C MET A 180 -5.03 -14.73 19.34
N LYS A 181 -6.06 -14.98 20.16
CA LYS A 181 -6.71 -13.94 20.97
C LYS A 181 -5.82 -13.40 22.09
N LYS A 182 -4.90 -14.23 22.56
CA LYS A 182 -3.98 -13.90 23.66
C LYS A 182 -2.64 -13.46 23.07
N VAL A 183 -1.91 -12.67 23.84
CA VAL A 183 -0.58 -12.27 23.39
C VAL A 183 0.35 -13.48 23.45
N PRO A 184 1.13 -13.76 22.38
CA PRO A 184 2.09 -14.87 22.38
C PRO A 184 2.99 -14.85 23.63
N ALA A 185 3.24 -16.01 24.24
CA ALA A 185 3.94 -16.11 25.53
C ALA A 185 5.40 -15.61 25.46
N ASP A 186 6.06 -15.82 24.33
CA ASP A 186 7.34 -15.24 23.96
C ASP A 186 7.29 -13.70 23.88
N MET A 187 6.22 -13.16 23.30
CA MET A 187 6.01 -11.71 23.24
C MET A 187 5.72 -11.11 24.62
N GLN A 188 5.23 -11.89 25.58
CA GLN A 188 5.04 -11.45 26.98
C GLN A 188 6.35 -11.18 27.70
N GLN A 189 7.43 -11.84 27.28
CA GLN A 189 8.76 -11.68 27.87
C GLN A 189 9.56 -10.53 27.22
N GLN A 190 9.14 -10.08 26.03
CA GLN A 190 9.76 -8.98 25.26
C GLN A 190 9.31 -7.59 25.79
N ILE A 191 9.65 -7.28 27.04
CA ILE A 191 9.23 -6.03 27.73
C ILE A 191 9.72 -4.79 26.98
N ILE A 192 10.98 -4.78 26.53
CA ILE A 192 11.59 -3.64 25.82
C ILE A 192 10.79 -3.31 24.57
N LEU A 193 10.53 -4.31 23.71
CA LEU A 193 9.78 -4.13 22.47
C LEU A 193 8.38 -3.56 22.73
N ARG A 194 7.68 -4.06 23.75
CA ARG A 194 6.34 -3.57 24.11
C ARG A 194 6.35 -2.13 24.60
N VAL A 195 7.32 -1.76 25.44
CA VAL A 195 7.43 -0.40 25.96
C VAL A 195 7.74 0.58 24.84
N VAL A 196 8.75 0.27 24.01
CA VAL A 196 9.13 1.11 22.87
C VAL A 196 7.97 1.25 21.89
N ALA A 197 7.35 0.14 21.48
CA ALA A 197 6.23 0.19 20.55
C ALA A 197 5.01 0.91 21.13
N LYS A 198 4.71 0.76 22.43
CA LYS A 198 3.62 1.52 23.09
C LYS A 198 3.86 3.03 23.02
N MET A 199 5.11 3.48 23.10
CA MET A 199 5.47 4.90 22.93
C MET A 199 5.43 5.33 21.46
N MET A 200 5.82 4.45 20.53
CA MET A 200 5.83 4.74 19.09
C MET A 200 4.43 4.73 18.47
N LEU A 201 3.49 3.93 18.98
CA LEU A 201 2.16 3.77 18.39
C LEU A 201 1.38 5.09 18.26
N PRO A 202 1.27 5.95 19.31
CA PRO A 202 0.65 7.26 19.17
C PRO A 202 1.34 8.13 18.11
N LEU A 203 2.68 8.06 17.99
CA LEU A 203 3.43 8.80 16.99
C LEU A 203 3.17 8.29 15.57
N ILE A 204 3.08 6.97 15.38
CA ILE A 204 2.75 6.36 14.09
C ILE A 204 1.34 6.77 13.64
N LEU A 205 0.35 6.70 14.55
CA LEU A 205 -1.02 7.08 14.24
C LEU A 205 -1.16 8.60 14.01
N LEU A 206 -0.47 9.41 14.81
CA LEU A 206 -0.41 10.86 14.60
C LEU A 206 0.25 11.20 13.26
N PHE A 207 1.32 10.49 12.89
CA PHE A 207 1.98 10.66 11.60
C PHE A 207 1.08 10.24 10.45
N ALA A 208 0.33 9.14 10.56
CA ALA A 208 -0.68 8.76 9.56
C ALA A 208 -1.74 9.87 9.37
N LEU A 209 -2.22 10.46 10.46
CA LEU A 209 -3.16 11.59 10.39
C LEU A 209 -2.51 12.84 9.80
N TYR A 210 -1.25 13.12 10.14
CA TYR A 210 -0.49 14.22 9.52
C TYR A 210 -0.43 14.05 8.01
N VAL A 211 -0.05 12.85 7.52
CA VAL A 211 0.01 12.51 6.09
C VAL A 211 -1.36 12.66 5.42
N GLN A 212 -2.44 12.26 6.11
CA GLN A 212 -3.82 12.39 5.60
C GLN A 212 -4.26 13.84 5.39
N PHE A 213 -3.84 14.76 6.29
CA PHE A 213 -4.29 16.15 6.29
C PHE A 213 -3.31 17.13 5.66
N HIS A 214 -2.13 16.67 5.24
CA HIS A 214 -1.08 17.50 4.62
C HIS A 214 -0.61 16.96 3.27
N GLY A 215 -1.34 16.02 2.65
CA GLY A 215 -1.01 15.48 1.32
C GLY A 215 -1.10 16.51 0.20
N ASP A 216 -1.77 17.63 0.44
CA ASP A 216 -1.84 18.80 -0.44
C ASP A 216 -0.57 19.66 -0.41
N TYR A 217 0.14 19.72 0.72
CA TYR A 217 1.37 20.51 0.86
C TYR A 217 2.66 19.68 0.78
N GLY A 218 2.61 18.42 1.21
CA GLY A 218 3.77 17.55 1.30
C GLY A 218 3.53 16.18 0.68
N PRO A 219 4.57 15.34 0.58
CA PRO A 219 4.47 14.03 -0.02
C PRO A 219 3.56 13.13 0.82
N GLY A 220 2.66 12.40 0.15
CA GLY A 220 1.73 11.49 0.81
C GLY A 220 0.34 11.53 0.20
N GLY A 221 -0.66 11.62 1.07
CA GLY A 221 -2.07 11.54 0.71
C GLY A 221 -2.81 10.42 1.42
N GLY A 222 -4.07 10.23 1.03
CA GLY A 222 -4.99 9.31 1.70
C GLY A 222 -4.52 7.86 1.71
N PHE A 223 -3.94 7.38 0.61
CA PHE A 223 -3.54 6.00 0.47
C PHE A 223 -2.42 5.61 1.46
N GLN A 224 -1.32 6.36 1.48
CA GLN A 224 -0.17 6.12 2.35
C GLN A 224 -0.57 6.31 3.82
N ALA A 225 -1.37 7.33 4.12
CA ALA A 225 -1.94 7.53 5.45
C ALA A 225 -2.73 6.30 5.93
N GLY A 226 -3.61 5.75 5.09
CA GLY A 226 -4.38 4.55 5.38
C GLY A 226 -3.49 3.33 5.64
N VAL A 227 -2.43 3.14 4.86
CA VAL A 227 -1.45 2.05 5.03
C VAL A 227 -0.70 2.18 6.34
N ILE A 228 -0.17 3.37 6.66
CA ILE A 228 0.57 3.63 7.91
C ILE A 228 -0.33 3.42 9.12
N PHE A 229 -1.58 3.91 9.04
CA PHE A 229 -2.58 3.70 10.08
C PHE A 229 -2.84 2.20 10.30
N ALA A 230 -3.07 1.45 9.23
CA ALA A 230 -3.26 0.00 9.30
C ALA A 230 -2.02 -0.72 9.86
N ALA A 231 -0.82 -0.35 9.44
CA ALA A 231 0.43 -0.92 9.96
C ALA A 231 0.57 -0.69 11.47
N GLY A 232 0.20 0.50 11.97
CA GLY A 232 0.14 0.79 13.41
C GLY A 232 -0.83 -0.12 14.16
N VAL A 233 -2.05 -0.32 13.62
CA VAL A 233 -3.05 -1.23 14.21
C VAL A 233 -2.58 -2.69 14.18
N ILE A 234 -1.95 -3.13 13.09
CA ILE A 234 -1.38 -4.46 12.94
C ILE A 234 -0.26 -4.69 13.95
N LEU A 235 0.67 -3.73 14.08
CA LEU A 235 1.75 -3.78 15.07
C LEU A 235 1.18 -3.85 16.49
N TYR A 236 0.20 -3.02 16.82
CA TYR A 236 -0.49 -3.08 18.12
C TYR A 236 -1.08 -4.47 18.36
N THR A 237 -1.72 -5.05 17.34
CA THR A 237 -2.34 -6.37 17.42
C THR A 237 -1.31 -7.48 17.64
N MET A 238 -0.16 -7.42 16.98
CA MET A 238 0.94 -8.39 17.17
C MET A 238 1.55 -8.32 18.58
N LEU A 239 1.60 -7.13 19.18
CA LEU A 239 2.25 -6.90 20.47
C LEU A 239 1.33 -7.02 21.68
N PHE A 240 0.04 -6.70 21.52
CA PHE A 240 -0.94 -6.64 22.60
C PHE A 240 -2.12 -7.59 22.40
N GLY A 241 -2.15 -8.34 21.29
CA GLY A 241 -3.13 -9.39 21.01
C GLY A 241 -4.40 -8.90 20.33
N LEU A 242 -5.02 -9.80 19.57
CA LEU A 242 -6.21 -9.52 18.75
C LEU A 242 -7.43 -9.10 19.57
N SER A 243 -7.60 -9.67 20.77
CA SER A 243 -8.73 -9.31 21.65
C SER A 243 -8.72 -7.84 22.06
N ASN A 244 -7.54 -7.28 22.31
CA ASN A 244 -7.40 -5.88 22.71
C ASN A 244 -7.62 -4.96 21.51
N ALA A 245 -7.08 -5.32 20.35
CA ALA A 245 -7.27 -4.56 19.12
C ALA A 245 -8.75 -4.46 18.72
N GLN A 246 -9.49 -5.57 18.79
CA GLN A 246 -10.91 -5.62 18.43
C GLN A 246 -11.84 -4.86 19.39
N ARG A 247 -11.38 -4.54 20.62
CA ARG A 247 -12.14 -3.66 21.52
C ARG A 247 -12.18 -2.22 21.01
N VAL A 248 -11.12 -1.80 20.32
CA VAL A 248 -10.98 -0.46 19.74
C VAL A 248 -11.49 -0.47 18.30
N PHE A 249 -10.96 -1.38 17.49
CA PHE A 249 -11.30 -1.55 16.08
C PHE A 249 -12.29 -2.70 15.91
N LYS A 250 -13.56 -2.43 16.24
CA LYS A 250 -14.62 -3.43 16.12
C LYS A 250 -14.76 -3.88 14.68
N ARG A 251 -14.91 -5.20 14.50
CA ARG A 251 -14.93 -5.84 13.18
C ARG A 251 -16.07 -5.30 12.30
N GLU A 252 -17.24 -5.11 12.87
CA GLU A 252 -18.44 -4.63 12.17
C GLU A 252 -18.24 -3.21 11.64
N ILE A 253 -17.55 -2.37 12.42
CA ILE A 253 -17.20 -1.00 12.02
C ILE A 253 -16.16 -1.03 10.91
N MET A 254 -15.12 -1.86 11.03
CA MET A 254 -14.09 -1.97 9.98
C MET A 254 -14.70 -2.47 8.66
N GLU A 255 -15.56 -3.49 8.70
CA GLU A 255 -16.27 -3.99 7.51
C GLU A 255 -17.14 -2.88 6.88
N LEU A 256 -17.86 -2.07 7.67
CA LEU A 256 -18.62 -0.92 7.17
C LEU A 256 -17.72 0.14 6.54
N LEU A 257 -16.60 0.47 7.19
CA LEU A 257 -15.66 1.48 6.71
C LEU A 257 -15.00 1.11 5.37
N THR A 258 -14.84 -0.19 5.06
CA THR A 258 -14.31 -0.61 3.76
C THR A 258 -15.13 -0.06 2.59
N ALA A 259 -16.46 -0.10 2.69
CA ALA A 259 -17.38 0.41 1.68
C ALA A 259 -17.61 1.92 1.82
N PHE A 260 -17.62 2.45 3.05
CA PHE A 260 -17.86 3.87 3.29
C PHE A 260 -16.86 4.78 2.56
N GLY A 261 -15.57 4.47 2.57
CA GLY A 261 -14.57 5.31 1.89
C GLY A 261 -14.77 5.38 0.37
N VAL A 262 -15.08 4.25 -0.28
CA VAL A 262 -15.44 4.19 -1.71
C VAL A 262 -16.70 5.01 -1.98
N LEU A 263 -17.73 4.84 -1.15
CA LEU A 263 -18.99 5.56 -1.29
C LEU A 263 -18.82 7.06 -1.05
N LEU A 264 -17.93 7.46 -0.13
CA LEU A 264 -17.57 8.85 0.08
C LEU A 264 -16.92 9.42 -1.18
N TYR A 265 -15.91 8.74 -1.74
CA TYR A 265 -15.24 9.17 -2.97
C TYR A 265 -16.23 9.31 -4.12
N ALA A 266 -16.97 8.25 -4.45
CA ALA A 266 -17.95 8.29 -5.53
C ALA A 266 -19.08 9.29 -5.26
N GLY A 267 -19.47 9.44 -3.99
CA GLY A 267 -20.47 10.38 -3.52
C GLY A 267 -20.07 11.83 -3.76
N VAL A 268 -18.81 12.20 -3.52
CA VAL A 268 -18.29 13.55 -3.85
C VAL A 268 -18.48 13.83 -5.35
N GLY A 269 -18.12 12.88 -6.21
CA GLY A 269 -18.33 13.02 -7.65
C GLY A 269 -19.80 13.18 -8.05
N VAL A 270 -20.71 12.42 -7.42
CA VAL A 270 -22.16 12.56 -7.62
C VAL A 270 -22.66 13.94 -7.16
N VAL A 271 -22.19 14.43 -6.02
CA VAL A 271 -22.55 15.78 -5.53
C VAL A 271 -22.11 16.86 -6.52
N CYS A 272 -20.92 16.73 -7.13
CA CYS A 272 -20.47 17.67 -8.18
C CYS A 272 -21.46 17.70 -9.35
N MET A 273 -21.93 16.53 -9.81
CA MET A 273 -22.94 16.45 -10.88
C MET A 273 -24.28 17.09 -10.49
N LEU A 274 -24.73 16.89 -9.24
CA LEU A 274 -25.97 17.49 -8.74
C LEU A 274 -25.90 19.02 -8.65
N LEU A 275 -24.70 19.58 -8.48
CA LEU A 275 -24.43 21.02 -8.47
C LEU A 275 -24.17 21.60 -9.87
N GLY A 276 -24.28 20.79 -10.92
CA GLY A 276 -24.14 21.21 -12.33
C GLY A 276 -22.74 21.09 -12.92
N GLY A 277 -21.78 20.52 -12.19
CA GLY A 277 -20.44 20.18 -12.70
C GLY A 277 -20.38 18.81 -13.36
N ASN A 278 -19.21 18.43 -13.88
CA ASN A 278 -18.97 17.04 -14.29
C ASN A 278 -18.67 16.16 -13.06
N PHE A 279 -18.64 14.84 -13.25
CA PHE A 279 -18.25 13.92 -12.17
C PHE A 279 -16.81 14.19 -11.74
N LEU A 280 -16.60 14.41 -10.44
CA LEU A 280 -15.33 14.84 -9.81
C LEU A 280 -14.83 16.23 -10.23
N ASP A 281 -15.69 17.07 -10.81
CA ASP A 281 -15.39 18.49 -11.02
C ASP A 281 -15.64 19.28 -9.73
N TYR A 282 -14.61 19.38 -8.87
CA TYR A 282 -14.76 19.95 -7.54
C TYR A 282 -14.98 21.48 -7.52
N ASN A 283 -14.83 22.15 -8.66
CA ASN A 283 -14.98 23.61 -8.77
C ASN A 283 -16.35 24.11 -8.31
N VAL A 284 -17.38 23.27 -8.42
CA VAL A 284 -18.76 23.60 -8.07
C VAL A 284 -19.10 23.40 -6.58
N LEU A 285 -18.19 22.82 -5.79
CA LEU A 285 -18.45 22.49 -4.38
C LEU A 285 -18.49 23.72 -3.47
N ARG A 286 -17.87 24.83 -3.88
CA ARG A 286 -17.81 26.09 -3.13
C ARG A 286 -17.96 27.29 -4.07
N HIS A 287 -18.12 28.47 -3.48
CA HIS A 287 -18.23 29.72 -4.24
C HIS A 287 -16.96 30.09 -4.99
N ASP A 288 -15.81 29.70 -4.46
CA ASP A 288 -14.53 29.87 -5.12
C ASP A 288 -14.06 28.49 -5.66
N PRO A 289 -13.72 28.38 -6.96
CA PRO A 289 -13.33 27.10 -7.57
C PRO A 289 -12.16 26.42 -6.87
N VAL A 290 -11.12 27.18 -6.50
CA VAL A 290 -9.93 26.65 -5.83
C VAL A 290 -10.29 26.11 -4.44
N HIS A 291 -11.09 26.84 -3.66
CA HIS A 291 -11.60 26.31 -2.39
C HIS A 291 -12.49 25.07 -2.57
N GLY A 292 -13.19 24.96 -3.70
CA GLY A 292 -13.92 23.76 -4.10
C GLY A 292 -12.98 22.58 -4.32
N GLN A 293 -11.89 22.78 -5.05
CA GLN A 293 -10.83 21.79 -5.30
C GLN A 293 -10.20 21.28 -4.00
N HIS A 294 -9.78 22.16 -3.09
CA HIS A 294 -9.24 21.74 -1.79
C HIS A 294 -10.22 20.87 -1.00
N LEU A 295 -11.51 21.23 -0.97
CA LEU A 295 -12.53 20.46 -0.27
C LEU A 295 -12.76 19.10 -0.94
N GLY A 296 -12.86 19.08 -2.27
CA GLY A 296 -13.04 17.87 -3.05
C GLY A 296 -11.89 16.88 -2.82
N ILE A 297 -10.65 17.35 -2.99
CA ILE A 297 -9.42 16.57 -2.77
C ILE A 297 -9.39 16.01 -1.34
N LEU A 298 -9.60 16.85 -0.32
CA LEU A 298 -9.63 16.41 1.08
C LEU A 298 -10.65 15.28 1.32
N LEU A 299 -11.86 15.40 0.77
CA LEU A 299 -12.92 14.41 0.95
C LEU A 299 -12.63 13.10 0.23
N VAL A 300 -12.13 13.16 -1.01
CA VAL A 300 -11.79 11.95 -1.77
C VAL A 300 -10.59 11.25 -1.16
N GLU A 301 -9.54 11.98 -0.75
CA GLU A 301 -8.38 11.42 -0.06
C GLU A 301 -8.77 10.81 1.30
N LEU A 302 -9.69 11.42 2.04
CA LEU A 302 -10.24 10.83 3.25
C LEU A 302 -10.97 9.52 2.95
N GLY A 303 -11.72 9.47 1.85
CA GLY A 303 -12.36 8.25 1.35
C GLY A 303 -11.34 7.15 1.06
N VAL A 304 -10.27 7.47 0.33
CA VAL A 304 -9.16 6.54 0.05
C VAL A 304 -8.55 6.03 1.36
N GLY A 305 -8.15 6.94 2.26
CA GLY A 305 -7.48 6.56 3.50
C GLY A 305 -8.33 5.68 4.42
N ILE A 306 -9.63 5.96 4.52
CA ILE A 306 -10.57 5.12 5.26
C ILE A 306 -10.67 3.71 4.64
N THR A 307 -10.91 3.61 3.32
CA THR A 307 -11.05 2.31 2.66
C THR A 307 -9.76 1.50 2.76
N VAL A 308 -8.60 2.11 2.50
CA VAL A 308 -7.30 1.43 2.57
C VAL A 308 -7.02 0.93 3.97
N ALA A 309 -7.16 1.79 5.00
CA ALA A 309 -6.95 1.38 6.39
C ALA A 309 -7.89 0.23 6.79
N ALA A 310 -9.19 0.38 6.49
CA ALA A 310 -10.21 -0.59 6.86
C ALA A 310 -10.00 -1.94 6.17
N VAL A 311 -9.70 -1.95 4.88
CA VAL A 311 -9.45 -3.18 4.11
C VAL A 311 -8.24 -3.92 4.68
N MET A 312 -7.14 -3.22 4.90
CA MET A 312 -5.90 -3.83 5.38
C MET A 312 -6.04 -4.41 6.80
N ILE A 313 -6.66 -3.65 7.71
CA ILE A 313 -6.98 -4.12 9.08
C ILE A 313 -7.91 -5.34 9.03
N THR A 314 -8.93 -5.28 8.18
CA THR A 314 -9.93 -6.35 8.05
C THR A 314 -9.30 -7.64 7.52
N ILE A 315 -8.47 -7.56 6.48
CA ILE A 315 -7.71 -8.70 5.95
C ILE A 315 -6.84 -9.30 7.08
N PHE A 316 -6.09 -8.48 7.79
CA PHE A 316 -5.21 -8.96 8.85
C PHE A 316 -5.97 -9.63 10.01
N PHE A 317 -7.05 -9.03 10.50
CA PHE A 317 -7.88 -9.61 11.57
C PHE A 317 -8.50 -10.95 11.17
N LYS A 318 -8.93 -11.08 9.91
CA LYS A 318 -9.51 -12.31 9.39
C LYS A 318 -8.46 -13.41 9.23
N PHE A 319 -7.26 -13.04 8.82
CA PHE A 319 -6.15 -13.96 8.64
C PHE A 319 -5.64 -14.48 10.00
N THR A 320 -5.46 -13.58 10.97
CA THR A 320 -4.96 -13.92 12.32
C THR A 320 -5.93 -14.77 13.15
N TRP A 321 -7.22 -14.78 12.83
CA TRP A 321 -8.23 -15.58 13.55
C TRP A 321 -8.15 -17.10 13.27
N ARG A 322 -7.30 -17.53 12.34
CA ARG A 322 -7.30 -18.89 11.79
C ARG A 322 -6.06 -19.69 12.16
N THR A 323 -6.25 -20.93 12.61
CA THR A 323 -5.26 -22.00 12.42
C THR A 323 -5.75 -22.95 11.34
N VAL A 324 -4.89 -23.23 10.36
CA VAL A 324 -5.09 -24.39 9.49
C VAL A 324 -4.73 -25.63 10.32
N LYS A 325 -5.71 -26.45 10.70
CA LYS A 325 -5.40 -27.81 11.12
C LYS A 325 -4.80 -28.51 9.90
N HIS A 326 -3.47 -28.69 9.88
CA HIS A 326 -2.88 -29.69 9.01
C HIS A 326 -3.46 -31.04 9.44
N LYS A 327 -4.48 -31.51 8.72
CA LYS A 327 -4.86 -32.91 8.71
C LYS A 327 -3.65 -33.61 8.09
N TYR A 328 -2.68 -34.00 8.92
CA TYR A 328 -1.62 -34.89 8.49
C TYR A 328 -2.33 -36.14 7.95
N ILE A 329 -2.30 -36.28 6.63
CA ILE A 329 -2.44 -37.57 5.98
C ILE A 329 -1.28 -38.38 6.54
N LYS A 330 -1.60 -39.31 7.45
CA LYS A 330 -0.72 -40.42 7.76
C LYS A 330 -0.68 -41.27 6.51
N GLU A 331 0.44 -41.24 5.81
CA GLU A 331 0.94 -42.40 5.06
C GLU A 331 2.35 -42.70 5.58
#